data_AF-A0A0J6H809-F1
#
_entry.id   AF-A0A0J6H809-F1
#
_cell.length_a   1.000
_cell.length_b   1.000
_cell.length_c   1.000
_cell.angle_alpha   90.00
_cell.angle_beta   90.00
_cell.angle_gamma   90.00
#
_symmetry.space_group_name_H-M   'P 1'
#
loop_
_entity.id
_entity.type
_entity.pdbx_description
1 polymer ?
#
loop_
_entity_poly.entity_id
_entity_poly.type
_entity_poly.pdbx_seq_one_letter_code
_entity_poly.pdbx_strand_id
1 'polypeptide(L)'
;MIEIGSRNNAPTPQHKTRDVYLFHIDLSRPDTPFCFEQSIGGGHCEQGGAVWLAVSELEAWPGEWRLHLQKSGCGWVAELMDGHPSVDQATVASMILERHAEGAKPVGRWKAIAGWFKRNIHFTGRYGV
;
A
#
# COMPACT_ATOMS: atom_id res chain seq x y z
N MET A 1 -7.33 3.53 11.39
CA MET A 1 -7.20 2.95 10.05
C MET A 1 -5.99 3.55 9.35
N ILE A 2 -5.15 2.72 8.75
CA ILE A 2 -3.91 3.10 8.05
C ILE A 2 -4.09 2.75 6.57
N GLU A 3 -3.99 3.72 5.67
CA GLU A 3 -4.06 3.49 4.22
C GLU A 3 -2.78 2.83 3.73
N ILE A 4 -2.90 1.67 3.09
CA ILE A 4 -1.78 0.96 2.49
C ILE A 4 -1.65 1.35 1.00
N GLY A 5 -2.78 1.57 0.35
CA GLY A 5 -2.81 2.07 -1.01
C GLY A 5 -4.22 2.44 -1.47
N SER A 6 -4.24 3.39 -2.39
CA SER A 6 -5.43 3.90 -3.04
C SER A 6 -5.10 4.17 -4.50
N ARG A 7 -6.00 3.78 -5.40
CA ARG A 7 -5.83 4.03 -6.83
C ARG A 7 -7.18 4.25 -7.52
N ASN A 8 -7.22 5.30 -8.34
CA ASN A 8 -8.32 5.54 -9.26
C ASN A 8 -8.12 4.67 -10.51
N ASN A 9 -9.11 3.83 -10.79
CA ASN A 9 -9.15 2.93 -11.95
C ASN A 9 -10.06 3.46 -13.06
N ALA A 10 -10.65 4.65 -12.88
CA ALA A 10 -11.38 5.31 -13.94
C ALA A 10 -10.45 5.64 -15.14
N PRO A 11 -10.98 5.63 -16.38
CA PRO A 11 -12.39 5.46 -16.73
C PRO A 11 -12.87 4.00 -16.63
N THR A 12 -14.05 3.78 -16.04
CA THR A 12 -14.76 2.49 -16.06
C THR A 12 -16.16 2.65 -16.66
N PRO A 13 -16.82 1.55 -17.08
CA PRO A 13 -18.20 1.63 -17.57
C PRO A 13 -19.17 2.28 -16.58
N GLN A 14 -18.91 2.14 -15.28
CA GLN A 14 -19.69 2.70 -14.20
C GLN A 14 -19.46 4.21 -14.04
N HIS A 15 -18.20 4.67 -14.08
CA HIS A 15 -17.90 6.09 -13.93
C HIS A 15 -16.64 6.54 -14.69
N LYS A 16 -16.76 7.67 -15.39
CA LYS A 16 -15.72 8.16 -16.30
C LYS A 16 -14.48 8.71 -15.60
N THR A 17 -14.63 9.23 -14.38
CA THR A 17 -13.55 10.01 -13.73
C THR A 17 -13.16 9.50 -12.35
N ARG A 18 -13.97 8.62 -11.75
CA ARG A 18 -13.77 8.20 -10.35
C ARG A 18 -14.32 6.81 -10.09
N ASP A 19 -13.39 5.87 -9.94
CA ASP A 19 -13.62 4.51 -9.46
C ASP A 19 -12.38 4.12 -8.66
N VAL A 20 -12.38 4.48 -7.39
CA VAL A 20 -11.21 4.40 -6.50
C VAL A 20 -11.33 3.13 -5.67
N TYR A 21 -10.28 2.31 -5.73
CA TYR A 21 -10.12 1.16 -4.85
C TYR A 21 -9.11 1.52 -3.77
N LEU A 22 -9.47 1.28 -2.52
CA LEU A 22 -8.64 1.52 -1.36
C LEU A 22 -8.46 0.23 -0.57
N PHE A 23 -7.30 0.11 0.05
CA PHE A 23 -6.99 -0.95 0.98
C PHE A 23 -6.36 -0.36 2.24
N HIS A 24 -6.94 -0.70 3.38
CA HIS A 24 -6.49 -0.20 4.68
C HIS A 24 -6.33 -1.31 5.70
N ILE A 25 -5.49 -1.05 6.69
CA ILE A 25 -5.38 -1.86 7.92
C ILE A 25 -6.01 -1.09 9.08
N ASP A 26 -7.00 -1.69 9.73
CA ASP A 26 -7.68 -1.13 10.90
C ASP A 26 -7.31 -1.89 12.18
N LEU A 27 -6.29 -1.39 12.88
CA LEU A 27 -5.80 -1.96 14.13
C LEU A 27 -6.80 -1.85 15.29
N SER A 28 -7.88 -1.07 15.15
CA SER A 28 -8.95 -1.04 16.15
C SER A 28 -9.89 -2.26 16.06
N ARG A 29 -9.77 -3.06 14.99
CA ARG A 29 -10.60 -4.23 14.70
C ARG A 29 -9.71 -5.46 14.53
N PRO A 30 -9.11 -5.99 15.62
CA PRO A 30 -8.12 -7.05 15.52
C PRO A 30 -8.67 -8.36 14.94
N ASP A 31 -9.98 -8.60 15.01
CA ASP A 31 -10.63 -9.78 14.43
C ASP A 31 -10.86 -9.67 12.91
N THR A 32 -10.98 -8.45 12.37
CA THR A 32 -11.20 -8.18 10.93
C THR A 32 -10.42 -6.92 10.50
N PRO A 33 -9.08 -6.94 10.48
CA PRO A 33 -8.28 -5.74 10.30
C PRO A 33 -8.19 -5.28 8.85
N PHE A 34 -8.53 -6.13 7.87
CA PHE A 34 -8.37 -5.83 6.44
C PHE A 34 -9.61 -5.12 5.92
N CYS A 35 -9.49 -3.83 5.62
CA CYS A 35 -10.58 -3.03 5.05
C CYS A 35 -10.39 -2.87 3.55
N PHE A 36 -11.33 -3.42 2.78
CA PHE A 36 -11.42 -3.27 1.32
C PHE A 36 -12.52 -2.28 1.00
N GLU A 37 -12.17 -1.16 0.39
CA GLU A 37 -13.11 -0.08 0.08
C GLU A 37 -13.10 0.24 -1.41
N GLN A 38 -14.28 0.56 -1.94
CA GLN A 38 -14.46 1.12 -3.27
C GLN A 38 -15.31 2.39 -3.19
N SER A 39 -14.90 3.45 -3.89
CA SER A 39 -15.59 4.73 -4.03
C SER A 39 -15.76 5.08 -5.51
N ILE A 40 -16.99 5.08 -6.01
CA ILE A 40 -17.38 5.35 -7.40
C ILE A 40 -18.16 6.66 -7.44
N GLY A 41 -17.92 7.50 -8.45
CA GLY A 41 -18.71 8.71 -8.68
C GLY A 41 -18.28 9.93 -7.86
N GLY A 42 -18.18 9.77 -6.54
CA GLY A 42 -17.94 10.86 -5.60
C GLY A 42 -19.08 11.87 -5.52
N GLY A 43 -19.14 12.65 -4.43
CA GLY A 43 -20.18 13.67 -4.24
C GLY A 43 -21.55 13.08 -3.90
N HIS A 44 -22.63 13.75 -4.32
CA HIS A 44 -24.01 13.44 -3.88
C HIS A 44 -24.56 12.08 -4.38
N CYS A 45 -23.85 11.42 -5.31
CA CYS A 45 -24.20 10.11 -5.86
C CYS A 45 -23.07 9.09 -5.72
N GLU A 46 -22.27 9.21 -4.65
CA GLU A 46 -21.21 8.24 -4.38
C GLU A 46 -21.80 6.82 -4.23
N GLN A 47 -21.22 5.89 -4.98
CA GLN A 47 -21.52 4.46 -4.90
C GLN A 47 -20.29 3.72 -4.41
N GLY A 48 -20.50 2.51 -3.90
CA GLY A 48 -19.44 1.66 -3.37
C GLY A 48 -19.68 1.32 -1.91
N GLY A 49 -18.61 1.00 -1.20
CA GLY A 49 -18.69 0.56 0.19
C GLY A 49 -17.36 0.03 0.70
N ALA A 50 -17.35 -0.28 1.99
CA ALA A 50 -16.22 -0.89 2.68
C ALA A 50 -16.65 -2.21 3.31
N VAL A 51 -15.73 -3.18 3.27
CA VAL A 51 -15.87 -4.45 3.99
C VAL A 51 -14.62 -4.70 4.80
N TRP A 52 -14.80 -5.15 6.03
CA TRP A 52 -13.73 -5.57 6.92
C TRP A 52 -13.71 -7.09 6.97
N LEU A 53 -12.55 -7.68 6.74
CA LEU A 53 -12.39 -9.13 6.67
C LEU A 53 -11.23 -9.59 7.56
N ALA A 54 -11.37 -10.80 8.07
CA ALA A 54 -10.28 -11.58 8.63
C ALA A 54 -9.51 -12.33 7.52
N VAL A 55 -8.28 -12.79 7.78
CA VAL A 55 -7.52 -13.66 6.86
C VAL A 55 -8.34 -14.88 6.44
N SER A 56 -9.04 -15.50 7.40
CA SER A 56 -9.87 -16.68 7.17
C SER A 56 -11.09 -16.43 6.30
N GLU A 57 -11.52 -15.17 6.17
CA GLU A 57 -12.71 -14.78 5.40
C GLU A 57 -12.38 -14.39 3.96
N LEU A 58 -11.11 -14.14 3.65
CA LEU A 58 -10.68 -13.64 2.35
C LEU A 58 -11.08 -14.56 1.20
N GLU A 59 -10.82 -15.87 1.32
CA GLU A 59 -11.12 -16.83 0.26
C GLU A 59 -12.63 -17.10 0.11
N ALA A 60 -13.42 -16.85 1.15
CA ALA A 60 -14.88 -16.99 1.12
C ALA A 60 -15.58 -15.72 0.61
N TRP A 61 -14.90 -14.58 0.57
CA TRP A 61 -15.49 -13.32 0.16
C TRP A 61 -15.65 -13.26 -1.37
N PRO A 62 -16.87 -13.00 -1.90
CA PRO A 62 -17.12 -12.96 -3.34
C PRO A 62 -16.48 -11.76 -4.07
N GLY A 63 -15.89 -10.80 -3.36
CA GLY A 63 -15.31 -9.59 -3.95
C GLY A 63 -13.92 -9.76 -4.57
N GLU A 64 -13.41 -11.00 -4.66
CA GLU A 64 -12.09 -11.32 -5.22
C GLU A 64 -10.97 -10.44 -4.65
N TRP A 65 -10.63 -10.65 -3.37
CA TRP A 65 -9.68 -9.81 -2.64
C TRP A 65 -8.34 -9.57 -3.36
N ARG A 66 -7.82 -10.56 -4.10
CA ARG A 66 -6.59 -10.43 -4.90
C ARG A 66 -6.74 -9.38 -6.01
N LEU A 67 -7.88 -9.38 -6.71
CA LEU A 67 -8.19 -8.38 -7.74
C LEU A 67 -8.39 -6.99 -7.12
N HIS A 68 -9.04 -6.92 -5.95
CA HIS A 68 -9.21 -5.65 -5.22
C HIS A 68 -7.85 -5.04 -4.85
N LEU A 69 -6.93 -5.85 -4.31
CA LEU A 69 -5.56 -5.42 -3.99
C LEU A 69 -4.81 -4.95 -5.25
N GLN A 70 -4.96 -5.64 -6.38
CA GLN A 70 -4.34 -5.19 -7.63
C GLN A 70 -4.89 -3.80 -8.05
N LYS A 71 -6.21 -3.61 -7.97
CA LYS A 71 -6.88 -2.35 -8.31
C LYS A 71 -6.55 -1.23 -7.35
N SER A 72 -6.27 -1.49 -6.07
CA SER A 72 -5.80 -0.48 -5.11
C SER A 72 -4.31 -0.17 -5.21
N GLY A 73 -3.55 -0.91 -6.05
CA GLY A 73 -2.10 -0.80 -6.15
C GLY A 73 -1.32 -1.57 -5.08
N CYS A 74 -2.02 -2.38 -4.28
CA CYS A 74 -1.49 -3.23 -3.23
C CYS A 74 -1.30 -4.69 -3.65
N GLY A 75 -1.13 -5.00 -4.95
CA GLY A 75 -0.99 -6.38 -5.43
C GLY A 75 0.12 -7.20 -4.75
N TRP A 76 1.18 -6.52 -4.28
CA TRP A 76 2.26 -7.12 -3.49
C TRP A 76 1.78 -7.75 -2.17
N VAL A 77 0.63 -7.31 -1.62
CA VAL A 77 0.05 -7.88 -0.41
C VAL A 77 -0.44 -9.30 -0.68
N ALA A 78 -1.04 -9.56 -1.86
CA ALA A 78 -1.44 -10.91 -2.25
C ALA A 78 -0.22 -11.83 -2.37
N GLU A 79 0.85 -11.36 -3.03
CA GLU A 79 2.11 -12.12 -3.13
C GLU A 79 2.73 -12.41 -1.75
N LEU A 80 2.67 -11.44 -0.83
CA LEU A 80 3.15 -11.61 0.54
C LEU A 80 2.37 -12.68 1.28
N MET A 81 1.05 -12.67 1.16
CA MET A 81 0.16 -13.64 1.82
C MET A 81 0.30 -15.05 1.21
N ASP A 82 0.39 -15.14 -0.12
CA ASP A 82 0.59 -16.41 -0.83
C ASP A 82 1.95 -17.04 -0.49
N GLY A 83 2.98 -16.22 -0.22
CA GLY A 83 4.30 -16.68 0.22
C GLY A 83 4.38 -17.12 1.68
N HIS A 84 3.35 -16.84 2.49
CA HIS A 84 3.31 -17.14 3.93
C HIS A 84 2.00 -17.81 4.33
N PRO A 85 1.68 -18.99 3.77
CA PRO A 85 0.46 -19.70 4.12
C PRO A 85 0.52 -20.10 5.60
N SER A 86 -0.58 -19.90 6.32
CA SER A 86 -0.75 -20.22 7.76
C SER A 86 -0.16 -19.24 8.76
N VAL A 87 0.27 -18.05 8.34
CA VAL A 87 0.62 -16.97 9.27
C VAL A 87 -0.64 -16.38 9.89
N ASP A 88 -0.59 -16.08 11.19
CA ASP A 88 -1.71 -15.48 11.90
C ASP A 88 -1.97 -14.05 11.42
N GLN A 89 -3.20 -13.61 11.62
CA GLN A 89 -3.68 -12.32 11.19
C GLN A 89 -2.87 -11.12 11.68
N ALA A 90 -2.44 -11.14 12.95
CA ALA A 90 -1.69 -10.04 13.54
C ALA A 90 -0.29 -9.94 12.91
N THR A 91 0.31 -11.08 12.62
CA THR A 91 1.60 -11.14 11.93
C THR A 91 1.47 -10.69 10.47
N VAL A 92 0.45 -11.12 9.73
CA VAL A 92 0.19 -10.62 8.36
C VAL A 92 0.02 -9.11 8.35
N ALA A 93 -0.81 -8.57 9.25
CA ALA A 93 -1.01 -7.11 9.36
C ALA A 93 0.31 -6.38 9.67
N SER A 94 1.14 -6.93 10.57
CA SER A 94 2.44 -6.35 10.92
C SER A 94 3.39 -6.34 9.72
N MET A 95 3.51 -7.46 8.99
CA MET A 95 4.36 -7.55 7.79
C MET A 95 3.96 -6.56 6.70
N ILE A 96 2.64 -6.36 6.51
CA ILE A 96 2.11 -5.36 5.57
C ILE A 96 2.52 -3.94 6.01
N LEU A 97 2.34 -3.62 7.29
CA LEU A 97 2.67 -2.30 7.83
C LEU A 97 4.17 -2.01 7.77
N GLU A 98 5.02 -2.98 8.09
CA GLU A 98 6.47 -2.88 8.00
C GLU A 98 6.91 -2.56 6.57
N ARG A 99 6.47 -3.37 5.60
CA ARG A 99 6.81 -3.16 4.19
C ARG A 99 6.27 -1.84 3.65
N HIS A 100 5.06 -1.45 4.05
CA HIS A 100 4.49 -0.16 3.67
C HIS A 100 5.32 1.01 4.24
N ALA A 101 5.75 0.93 5.50
CA ALA A 101 6.61 1.93 6.12
C ALA A 101 8.00 2.00 5.45
N GLU A 102 8.55 0.89 4.96
CA GLU A 102 9.79 0.87 4.18
C GLU A 102 9.66 1.58 2.84
N GLY A 103 8.54 1.39 2.13
CA GLY A 103 8.24 2.11 0.89
C GLY A 103 7.96 3.60 1.09
N ALA A 104 7.44 3.99 2.27
CA ALA A 104 7.21 5.38 2.65
C ALA A 104 8.48 6.13 3.07
N LYS A 105 9.59 5.44 3.36
CA LYS A 105 10.88 6.10 3.61
C LYS A 105 11.34 6.73 2.28
N PRO A 106 11.59 8.05 2.22
CA PRO A 106 12.04 8.68 0.99
C PRO A 106 13.41 8.12 0.60
N VAL A 107 13.42 7.23 -0.40
CA VAL A 107 14.63 6.67 -1.04
C VAL A 107 15.48 7.76 -1.74
N GLY A 108 15.11 9.04 -1.64
CA GLY A 108 15.76 10.15 -2.35
C GLY A 108 16.70 11.06 -1.55
N ARG A 109 16.63 11.15 -0.21
CA ARG A 109 17.34 12.23 0.50
C ARG A 109 18.76 11.90 0.98
N TRP A 110 19.07 10.63 1.26
CA TRP A 110 20.40 10.25 1.76
C TRP A 110 21.36 9.79 0.66
N LYS A 111 20.86 9.21 -0.44
CA LYS A 111 21.70 8.78 -1.58
C LYS A 111 22.20 9.96 -2.43
N ALA A 112 21.38 11.00 -2.59
CA ALA A 112 21.77 12.21 -3.31
C ALA A 112 22.87 13.01 -2.56
N ILE A 113 22.76 13.11 -1.23
CA ILE A 113 23.75 13.82 -0.41
C ILE A 113 25.06 13.03 -0.32
N ALA A 114 25.01 11.71 -0.15
CA ALA A 114 26.20 10.86 -0.13
C ALA A 114 26.95 10.86 -1.48
N GLY A 115 26.22 10.92 -2.60
CA GLY A 115 26.82 11.05 -3.94
C GLY A 115 27.42 12.43 -4.21
N TRP A 116 26.80 13.49 -3.70
CA TRP A 116 27.30 14.87 -3.80
C TRP A 116 28.57 15.06 -2.96
N PHE A 117 28.60 14.56 -1.72
CA PHE A 117 29.79 14.62 -0.85
C PHE A 117 30.98 13.83 -1.43
N LYS A 118 30.75 12.68 -2.05
CA LYS A 118 31.82 11.89 -2.70
C LYS A 118 32.39 12.55 -3.97
N ARG A 119 31.63 13.38 -4.67
CA ARG A 119 32.11 14.04 -5.91
C ARG A 119 32.79 15.39 -5.65
N ASN A 120 32.37 16.12 -4.62
CA ASN A 120 32.84 17.50 -4.41
C ASN A 120 33.94 17.66 -3.35
N ILE A 121 34.30 16.62 -2.61
CA ILE A 121 35.50 16.66 -1.74
C ILE A 121 36.67 16.02 -2.50
N HIS A 122 37.26 16.80 -3.41
CA HIS A 122 38.67 16.63 -3.74
C HIS A 122 39.47 17.43 -2.71
N PHE A 123 40.03 16.75 -1.70
CA PHE A 123 41.17 17.31 -0.98
C PHE A 123 42.33 17.35 -1.98
N THR A 124 42.48 18.46 -2.71
CA THR A 124 43.68 18.75 -3.48
C THR A 124 44.80 19.08 -2.49
N GLY A 125 45.37 18.04 -1.89
CA GLY A 125 46.66 18.14 -1.22
C GLY A 125 47.74 18.23 -2.29
N ARG A 126 48.24 19.44 -2.58
CA ARG A 126 49.51 19.62 -3.31
C ARG A 126 50.16 21.00 -3.06
N TYR A 127 51.10 21.01 -2.09
CA TYR A 127 52.36 21.77 -1.93
C TYR A 127 52.49 23.31 -2.06
N GLY A 128 53.33 23.85 -1.15
CA GLY A 128 54.25 25.01 -1.31
C GLY A 128 53.69 26.32 -0.72
N VAL A 129 54.35 27.06 0.18
CA VAL A 129 55.78 27.28 0.50
C VAL A 129 55.94 27.51 2.00
#